data_AF-A0A926BBY1-F1
#
_entry.id   AF-A0A926BBY1-F1
#
_cell.length_a   1.000
_cell.length_b   1.000
_cell.length_c   1.000
_cell.angle_alpha   90.00
_cell.angle_beta   90.00
_cell.angle_gamma   90.00
#
_symmetry.space_group_name_H-M   'P 1'
#
loop_
_entity.id
_entity.type
_entity.pdbx_description
1 polymer ?
#
loop_
_entity_poly.entity_id
_entity_poly.type
_entity_poly.pdbx_seq_one_letter_code
_entity_poly.pdbx_strand_id
1 'polypeptide(L)'
;MPEAFPKAGLAYLPGGQLTTADDATLASAMMAGDVQAPRVAWTRFAPMVHRMLKRTFGPTQDVDDMVQDVFLTLFRKVGGLREPKSLKAFVIAITAMTIKYELRQRRVRRWIYLSDAVSELEGQSIEQPDAASRQALRAFYAILDRLSAHDRTAFVLRFFEGLELTDVAGALGISVSTTKRHLVRIWRRVTVLVSRAPELETYLPRLAQMERGENKQEIKQEIRQEPKQEPGQEPGQENSQKDRR
;
A
#
# COMPACT_ATOMS: atom_id res chain seq x y z
N MET A 1 -32.07 11.11 -39.47
CA MET A 1 -31.33 11.48 -38.24
C MET A 1 -30.57 10.26 -37.76
N PRO A 2 -29.24 10.32 -37.76
CA PRO A 2 -28.52 10.25 -36.49
C PRO A 2 -27.67 11.51 -36.28
N GLU A 3 -27.62 11.93 -35.02
CA GLU A 3 -26.97 13.16 -34.57
C GLU A 3 -25.47 13.17 -34.88
N ALA A 4 -25.01 14.32 -35.37
CA ALA A 4 -23.63 14.59 -35.67
C ALA A 4 -22.77 14.51 -34.40
N PHE A 5 -21.75 13.65 -34.43
CA PHE A 5 -20.63 13.76 -33.49
C PHE A 5 -20.06 15.19 -33.60
N PRO A 6 -19.96 15.95 -32.50
CA PRO A 6 -19.34 17.26 -32.56
C PRO A 6 -17.89 17.10 -33.00
N LYS A 7 -17.57 17.66 -34.18
CA LYS A 7 -16.21 17.83 -34.71
C LYS A 7 -15.44 18.88 -33.90
N ALA A 8 -15.31 18.69 -32.59
CA ALA A 8 -14.27 19.34 -31.82
C ALA A 8 -13.01 18.51 -32.05
N GLY A 9 -12.05 19.08 -32.79
CA GLY A 9 -10.87 18.38 -33.24
C GLY A 9 -10.12 17.67 -32.11
N LEU A 10 -9.42 16.60 -32.49
CA LEU A 10 -8.25 16.09 -31.80
C LEU A 10 -7.17 17.19 -31.79
N ALA A 11 -7.45 18.31 -31.14
CA ALA A 11 -6.45 19.26 -30.74
C ALA A 11 -5.55 18.47 -29.80
N TYR A 12 -4.31 18.24 -30.24
CA TYR A 12 -3.19 18.04 -29.34
C TYR A 12 -3.16 19.26 -28.42
N LEU A 13 -3.95 19.22 -27.35
CA LEU A 13 -3.91 20.22 -26.31
C LEU A 13 -2.56 20.02 -25.63
N PRO A 14 -1.69 21.05 -25.59
CA PRO A 14 -0.37 20.92 -25.03
C PRO A 14 -0.52 20.47 -23.58
N GLY A 15 -0.22 19.19 -23.33
CA GLY A 15 -0.41 18.54 -22.03
C GLY A 15 0.54 19.03 -20.94
N GLY A 16 1.18 20.18 -21.12
CA GLY A 16 2.22 20.71 -20.26
C GLY A 16 1.72 21.17 -18.88
N GLN A 17 0.52 21.76 -18.80
CA GLN A 17 0.05 22.35 -17.54
C GLN A 17 -0.31 21.30 -16.48
N LEU A 18 -1.02 20.22 -16.86
CA LEU A 18 -1.34 19.15 -15.90
C LEU A 18 -0.13 18.30 -15.53
N THR A 19 0.84 18.10 -16.43
CA THR A 19 2.01 17.28 -16.13
C THR A 19 2.86 17.81 -14.99
N THR A 20 2.91 19.13 -14.82
CA THR A 20 3.64 19.81 -13.73
C THR A 20 2.75 20.21 -12.57
N ALA A 21 1.44 19.94 -12.66
CA ALA A 21 0.48 20.32 -11.63
C ALA A 21 0.69 19.54 -10.32
N ASP A 22 0.23 20.10 -9.22
CA ASP A 22 0.21 19.40 -7.94
C ASP A 22 -0.90 18.34 -7.88
N ASP A 23 -0.89 17.55 -6.79
CA ASP A 23 -1.87 16.47 -6.58
C ASP A 23 -3.31 17.01 -6.52
N ALA A 24 -3.51 18.19 -5.92
CA ALA A 24 -4.83 18.79 -5.77
C ALA A 24 -5.43 19.18 -7.12
N THR A 25 -4.65 19.86 -7.97
CA THR A 25 -5.09 20.26 -9.30
C THR A 25 -5.36 19.04 -10.18
N LEU A 26 -4.49 18.03 -10.12
CA LEU A 26 -4.69 16.80 -10.87
C LEU A 26 -5.95 16.04 -10.42
N ALA A 27 -6.22 15.98 -9.11
CA ALA A 27 -7.45 15.39 -8.57
C ALA A 27 -8.69 16.15 -9.02
N SER A 28 -8.70 17.49 -8.92
CA SER A 28 -9.80 18.32 -9.38
C SER A 28 -10.06 18.17 -10.88
N ALA A 29 -9.01 18.09 -11.70
CA ALA A 29 -9.16 17.86 -13.13
C ALA A 29 -9.78 16.48 -13.43
N MET A 30 -9.37 15.42 -12.71
CA MET A 30 -10.02 14.10 -12.83
C MET A 30 -11.49 14.14 -12.42
N MET A 31 -11.84 14.85 -11.35
CA MET A 31 -13.23 15.02 -10.90
C MET A 31 -14.07 15.79 -11.92
N ALA A 32 -13.48 16.76 -12.61
CA ALA A 32 -14.12 17.56 -13.65
C ALA A 32 -14.25 16.83 -15.01
N GLY A 33 -13.70 15.62 -15.14
CA GLY A 33 -13.76 14.84 -16.39
C GLY A 33 -12.77 15.30 -17.46
N ASP A 34 -11.67 15.95 -17.06
CA ASP A 34 -10.61 16.34 -18.00
C ASP A 34 -10.01 15.11 -18.70
N VAL A 35 -9.99 15.14 -20.03
CA VAL A 35 -9.58 14.00 -20.88
C VAL A 35 -8.10 13.64 -20.77
N GLN A 36 -7.25 14.56 -20.28
CA GLN A 36 -5.82 14.34 -20.09
C GLN A 36 -5.48 13.88 -18.67
N ALA A 37 -6.31 14.19 -17.69
CA ALA A 37 -6.04 13.91 -16.28
C ALA A 37 -5.77 12.41 -15.97
N PRO A 38 -6.52 11.42 -16.54
CA PRO A 38 -6.21 10.00 -16.34
C PRO A 38 -4.82 9.60 -16.84
N ARG A 39 -4.40 10.11 -18.00
CA ARG A 39 -3.08 9.84 -18.59
C ARG A 39 -1.95 10.42 -17.72
N VAL A 40 -2.15 11.64 -17.20
CA VAL A 40 -1.18 12.29 -16.31
C VAL A 40 -1.09 11.54 -14.98
N ALA A 41 -2.22 11.15 -14.39
CA ALA A 41 -2.26 10.35 -13.17
C ALA A 41 -1.57 8.99 -13.35
N TRP A 42 -1.83 8.29 -14.47
CA TRP A 42 -1.13 7.05 -14.81
C TRP A 42 0.39 7.27 -14.86
N THR A 43 0.84 8.23 -15.67
CA THR A 43 2.28 8.51 -15.86
C THR A 43 2.98 8.83 -14.53
N ARG A 44 2.31 9.60 -13.66
CA ARG A 44 2.84 10.02 -12.35
C ARG A 44 2.90 8.89 -11.34
N PHE A 45 1.84 8.09 -11.22
CA PHE A 45 1.70 7.14 -10.11
C PHE A 45 1.99 5.69 -10.49
N ALA A 46 1.93 5.30 -11.76
CA ALA A 46 2.13 3.91 -12.18
C ALA A 46 3.50 3.35 -11.76
N PRO A 47 4.62 4.10 -11.85
CA PRO A 47 5.90 3.61 -11.36
C PRO A 47 5.89 3.29 -9.86
N MET A 48 5.18 4.08 -9.04
CA MET A 48 5.04 3.84 -7.60
C MET A 48 4.19 2.58 -7.34
N VAL A 49 3.01 2.51 -7.98
CA VAL A 49 2.09 1.36 -7.85
C VAL A 49 2.78 0.05 -8.26
N HIS A 50 3.44 0.05 -9.42
CA HIS A 50 4.15 -1.11 -9.92
C HIS A 50 5.29 -1.53 -8.97
N ARG A 51 6.07 -0.58 -8.42
CA ARG A 51 7.10 -0.91 -7.40
C ARG A 51 6.49 -1.54 -6.16
N MET A 52 5.41 -0.98 -5.62
CA MET A 52 4.71 -1.51 -4.44
C MET A 52 4.24 -2.95 -4.66
N LEU A 53 3.61 -3.21 -5.80
CA LEU A 53 3.11 -4.53 -6.18
C LEU A 53 4.27 -5.51 -6.38
N LYS A 54 5.30 -5.15 -7.15
CA LYS A 54 6.47 -6.01 -7.39
C LYS A 54 7.22 -6.35 -6.10
N ARG A 55 7.40 -5.37 -5.21
CA ARG A 55 8.04 -5.59 -3.89
C ARG A 55 7.21 -6.51 -3.00
N THR A 56 5.89 -6.37 -3.07
CA THR A 56 4.96 -7.24 -2.33
C THR A 56 4.97 -8.67 -2.84
N PHE A 57 4.79 -8.88 -4.14
CA PHE A 57 4.51 -10.20 -4.72
C PHE A 57 5.75 -10.92 -5.26
N GLY A 58 6.84 -10.19 -5.49
CA GLY A 58 8.02 -10.72 -6.17
C GLY A 58 7.87 -10.66 -7.69
N PRO A 59 8.81 -11.30 -8.42
CA PRO A 59 8.73 -11.41 -9.86
C PRO A 59 7.62 -12.41 -10.24
N THR A 60 6.37 -11.93 -10.28
CA THR A 60 5.20 -12.70 -10.73
C THR A 60 4.57 -12.07 -11.95
N GLN A 61 3.92 -12.86 -12.79
CA GLN A 61 3.35 -12.40 -14.06
C GLN A 61 2.14 -11.44 -13.90
N ASP A 62 1.44 -11.47 -12.77
CA ASP A 62 0.18 -10.72 -12.60
C ASP A 62 0.33 -9.23 -12.20
N VAL A 63 1.55 -8.68 -12.14
CA VAL A 63 1.75 -7.32 -11.60
C VAL A 63 1.09 -6.25 -12.48
N ASP A 64 1.14 -6.41 -13.80
CA ASP A 64 0.58 -5.42 -14.73
C ASP A 64 -0.95 -5.38 -14.67
N ASP A 65 -1.61 -6.52 -14.46
CA ASP A 65 -3.05 -6.61 -14.27
C ASP A 65 -3.47 -5.93 -12.96
N MET A 66 -2.71 -6.16 -11.88
CA MET A 66 -2.95 -5.48 -10.61
C MET A 66 -2.77 -3.96 -10.71
N VAL A 67 -1.79 -3.47 -11.49
CA VAL A 67 -1.62 -2.04 -11.76
C VAL A 67 -2.88 -1.51 -12.43
N GLN A 68 -3.40 -2.19 -13.46
CA GLN A 68 -4.62 -1.79 -14.14
C GLN A 68 -5.81 -1.71 -13.16
N ASP A 69 -6.00 -2.71 -12.31
CA ASP A 69 -7.08 -2.73 -11.31
C ASP A 69 -7.01 -1.55 -10.33
N VAL A 70 -5.80 -1.15 -9.92
CA VAL A 70 -5.58 0.03 -9.07
C VAL A 70 -6.05 1.29 -9.79
N PHE A 71 -5.67 1.48 -11.04
CA PHE A 71 -6.05 2.68 -11.79
C PHE A 71 -7.52 2.71 -12.19
N LEU A 72 -8.10 1.57 -12.56
CA LEU A 72 -9.55 1.45 -12.77
C LEU A 72 -10.32 1.81 -11.49
N THR A 73 -9.84 1.35 -10.33
CA THR A 73 -10.44 1.72 -9.04
C THR A 73 -10.24 3.20 -8.73
N LEU A 74 -9.06 3.77 -9.01
CA LEU A 74 -8.78 5.19 -8.83
C LEU A 74 -9.76 6.04 -9.63
N PHE A 75 -9.85 5.82 -10.94
CA PHE A 75 -10.70 6.64 -11.81
C PHE A 75 -12.20 6.50 -11.49
N ARG A 76 -12.63 5.34 -11.02
CA ARG A 76 -14.01 5.14 -10.55
C ARG A 76 -14.32 5.84 -9.24
N LYS A 77 -13.33 6.00 -8.35
CA LYS A 77 -13.55 6.50 -6.98
C LYS A 77 -13.06 7.93 -6.74
N VAL A 78 -12.27 8.49 -7.65
CA VAL A 78 -11.67 9.83 -7.48
C VAL A 78 -12.72 10.93 -7.28
N GLY A 79 -13.92 10.78 -7.88
CA GLY A 79 -15.05 11.70 -7.66
C GLY A 79 -15.51 11.80 -6.19
N GLY A 80 -15.21 10.81 -5.35
CA GLY A 80 -15.53 10.81 -3.92
C GLY A 80 -14.39 11.26 -3.01
N LEU A 81 -13.25 11.68 -3.56
CA LEU A 81 -12.10 12.12 -2.77
C LEU A 81 -12.39 13.49 -2.12
N ARG A 82 -12.51 13.50 -0.79
CA ARG A 82 -12.86 14.70 -0.01
C ARG A 82 -11.77 15.77 0.00
N GLU A 83 -10.51 15.34 0.01
CA GLU A 83 -9.34 16.22 0.04
C GLU A 83 -8.50 15.99 -1.22
N PRO A 84 -8.61 16.86 -2.24
CA PRO A 84 -7.88 16.71 -3.50
C PRO A 84 -6.36 16.59 -3.32
N LYS A 85 -5.79 17.32 -2.35
CA LYS A 85 -4.36 17.26 -1.99
C LYS A 85 -3.88 15.87 -1.57
N SER A 86 -4.79 14.98 -1.17
CA SER A 86 -4.50 13.65 -0.66
C SER A 86 -4.50 12.59 -1.77
N LEU A 87 -4.38 12.99 -3.04
CA LEU A 87 -4.41 12.09 -4.19
C LEU A 87 -3.37 10.98 -4.11
N LYS A 88 -2.10 11.30 -3.81
CA LYS A 88 -1.06 10.28 -3.63
C LYS A 88 -1.41 9.30 -2.51
N ALA A 89 -1.86 9.78 -1.36
CA ALA A 89 -2.27 8.94 -0.23
C ALA A 89 -3.46 8.03 -0.62
N PHE A 90 -4.39 8.56 -1.42
CA PHE A 90 -5.52 7.81 -1.95
C PHE A 90 -5.08 6.67 -2.88
N VAL A 91 -4.13 6.94 -3.79
CA VAL A 91 -3.55 5.90 -4.67
C VAL A 91 -2.83 4.83 -3.85
N ILE A 92 -2.06 5.22 -2.82
CA ILE A 92 -1.40 4.27 -1.91
C ILE A 92 -2.44 3.40 -1.18
N ALA A 93 -3.54 4.00 -0.70
CA ALA A 93 -4.61 3.26 -0.02
C ALA A 93 -5.32 2.26 -0.95
N ILE A 94 -5.60 2.65 -2.20
CA ILE A 94 -6.16 1.73 -3.20
C ILE A 94 -5.18 0.58 -3.47
N THR A 95 -3.90 0.90 -3.65
CA THR A 95 -2.85 -0.11 -3.88
C THR A 95 -2.74 -1.09 -2.70
N ALA A 96 -2.77 -0.58 -1.47
CA ALA A 96 -2.76 -1.40 -0.26
C ALA A 96 -3.99 -2.31 -0.17
N MET A 97 -5.16 -1.83 -0.59
CA MET A 97 -6.37 -2.64 -0.68
C MET A 97 -6.23 -3.76 -1.71
N THR A 98 -5.75 -3.46 -2.93
CA THR A 98 -5.51 -4.44 -3.98
C THR A 98 -4.51 -5.50 -3.53
N ILE A 99 -3.41 -5.10 -2.89
CA ILE A 99 -2.44 -6.02 -2.30
C ILE A 99 -3.12 -6.97 -1.30
N LYS A 100 -3.90 -6.43 -0.36
CA LYS A 100 -4.58 -7.23 0.68
C LYS A 100 -5.57 -8.21 0.06
N TYR A 101 -6.32 -7.78 -0.95
CA TYR A 101 -7.25 -8.63 -1.69
C TYR A 101 -6.51 -9.78 -2.37
N GLU A 102 -5.48 -9.50 -3.14
CA GLU A 102 -4.75 -10.51 -3.90
C GLU A 102 -3.97 -11.48 -3.02
N LEU A 103 -3.38 -11.03 -1.92
CA LEU A 103 -2.76 -11.91 -0.93
C LEU A 103 -3.79 -12.87 -0.30
N ARG A 104 -5.03 -12.42 -0.06
CA ARG A 104 -6.11 -13.29 0.42
C ARG A 104 -6.52 -14.30 -0.66
N GLN A 105 -6.69 -13.84 -1.90
CA GLN A 105 -7.05 -14.73 -3.01
C GLN A 105 -5.98 -15.80 -3.25
N ARG A 106 -4.69 -15.43 -3.28
CA ARG A 106 -3.57 -16.38 -3.42
C ARG A 106 -3.58 -17.42 -2.29
N ARG A 107 -3.89 -17.02 -1.05
CA ARG A 107 -4.00 -17.95 0.08
C ARG A 107 -5.18 -18.91 -0.05
N VAL A 108 -6.34 -18.41 -0.49
CA VAL A 108 -7.53 -19.24 -0.75
C VAL A 108 -7.27 -20.20 -1.90
N ARG A 109 -6.71 -19.73 -3.02
CA ARG A 109 -6.28 -20.55 -4.15
C ARG A 109 -5.33 -21.65 -3.68
N ARG A 110 -4.29 -21.33 -2.90
CA ARG A 110 -3.36 -22.34 -2.36
C ARG A 110 -4.05 -23.38 -1.48
N TRP A 111 -5.06 -22.98 -0.72
CA TRP A 111 -5.81 -23.90 0.14
C TRP A 111 -6.76 -24.81 -0.66
N ILE A 112 -7.39 -24.29 -1.71
CA ILE A 112 -8.29 -25.04 -2.61
C ILE A 112 -7.52 -25.94 -3.57
N TYR A 113 -6.45 -25.43 -4.19
CA TYR A 113 -5.59 -26.14 -5.14
C TYR A 113 -4.46 -26.93 -4.46
N LEU A 114 -4.58 -27.20 -3.15
CA LEU A 114 -3.67 -28.08 -2.41
C LEU A 114 -3.77 -29.55 -2.86
N SER A 115 -4.50 -29.85 -3.94
CA SER A 115 -4.39 -31.10 -4.67
C SER A 115 -3.33 -31.10 -5.78
N ASP A 116 -2.77 -29.97 -6.25
CA ASP A 116 -1.83 -30.04 -7.40
C ASP A 116 -0.78 -28.93 -7.63
N ALA A 117 -0.75 -27.79 -6.92
CA ALA A 117 0.13 -26.69 -7.37
C ALA A 117 1.29 -26.34 -6.41
N VAL A 118 2.50 -26.83 -6.74
CA VAL A 118 3.77 -26.25 -6.29
C VAL A 118 3.94 -24.89 -6.96
N SER A 119 4.15 -23.83 -6.18
CA SER A 119 4.38 -22.48 -6.72
C SER A 119 5.71 -22.41 -7.47
N GLU A 120 5.65 -22.41 -8.80
CA GLU A 120 6.76 -21.99 -9.65
C GLU A 120 6.89 -20.46 -9.62
N LEU A 121 7.87 -19.98 -8.86
CA LEU A 121 8.41 -18.63 -9.04
C LEU A 121 9.27 -18.63 -10.30
N GLU A 122 8.63 -18.64 -11.47
CA GLU A 122 9.24 -18.36 -12.76
C GLU A 122 8.83 -16.96 -13.22
N GLY A 123 9.73 -16.00 -12.99
CA GLY A 123 9.59 -14.61 -13.42
C GLY A 123 10.84 -14.17 -14.15
N GLN A 124 10.63 -13.52 -15.30
CA GLN A 124 11.63 -13.14 -16.31
C GLN A 124 12.83 -12.36 -15.76
N SER A 125 13.99 -12.67 -16.35
CA SER A 125 15.33 -12.17 -16.07
C SER A 125 15.41 -10.65 -15.96
N ILE A 126 15.57 -10.16 -14.73
CA ILE A 126 16.47 -9.03 -14.45
C ILE A 126 17.88 -9.62 -14.56
N GLU A 127 18.86 -8.90 -15.14
CA GLU A 127 20.29 -9.27 -15.29
C GLU A 127 20.70 -10.39 -14.33
N GLN A 128 21.03 -11.57 -14.87
CA GLN A 128 21.05 -12.83 -14.10
C GLN A 128 21.69 -12.64 -12.71
N PRO A 129 20.88 -12.56 -11.65
CA PRO A 129 21.41 -12.65 -10.31
C PRO A 129 22.08 -14.02 -10.22
N ASP A 130 23.26 -14.09 -9.61
CA ASP A 130 23.87 -15.39 -9.35
C ASP A 130 22.88 -16.34 -8.65
N ALA A 131 23.14 -17.65 -8.74
CA ALA A 131 22.24 -18.65 -8.18
C ALA A 131 21.91 -18.40 -6.69
N ALA A 132 22.89 -17.88 -5.93
CA ALA A 132 22.74 -17.50 -4.54
C ALA A 132 21.72 -16.37 -4.33
N SER A 133 21.77 -15.30 -5.13
CA SER A 133 20.84 -14.17 -5.05
C SER A 133 19.40 -14.58 -5.36
N ARG A 134 19.20 -15.49 -6.33
CA ARG A 134 17.87 -16.05 -6.62
C ARG A 134 17.36 -16.91 -5.46
N GLN A 135 18.23 -17.72 -4.85
CA GLN A 135 17.88 -18.55 -3.70
C GLN A 135 17.53 -17.71 -2.47
N ALA A 136 18.32 -16.67 -2.18
CA ALA A 136 18.04 -15.69 -1.13
C ALA A 136 16.69 -15.01 -1.35
N LEU A 137 16.41 -14.55 -2.58
CA LEU A 137 15.12 -13.92 -2.90
C LEU A 137 13.94 -14.87 -2.71
N ARG A 138 14.07 -16.13 -3.15
CA ARG A 138 13.05 -17.17 -2.93
C ARG A 138 12.83 -17.44 -1.43
N ALA A 139 13.91 -17.57 -0.65
CA ALA A 139 13.83 -17.75 0.79
C ALA A 139 13.14 -16.57 1.49
N PHE A 140 13.43 -15.34 1.06
CA PHE A 140 12.79 -14.14 1.60
C PHE A 140 11.29 -14.11 1.31
N TYR A 141 10.86 -14.38 0.07
CA TYR A 141 9.45 -14.42 -0.27
C TYR A 141 8.70 -15.56 0.43
N ALA A 142 9.36 -16.70 0.67
CA ALA A 142 8.81 -17.78 1.49
C ALA A 142 8.59 -17.36 2.96
N ILE A 143 9.42 -16.47 3.50
CA ILE A 143 9.21 -15.86 4.82
C ILE A 143 8.02 -14.90 4.80
N LEU A 144 7.93 -14.04 3.78
CA LEU A 144 6.79 -13.10 3.64
C LEU A 144 5.46 -13.83 3.45
N ASP A 145 5.47 -15.01 2.83
CA ASP A 145 4.29 -15.89 2.68
C ASP A 145 3.76 -16.42 4.02
N ARG A 146 4.56 -16.39 5.09
CA ARG A 146 4.13 -16.76 6.45
C ARG A 146 3.44 -15.61 7.19
N LEU A 147 3.48 -14.39 6.65
CA LEU A 147 2.80 -13.23 7.20
C LEU A 147 1.32 -13.23 6.79
N SER A 148 0.47 -12.64 7.64
CA SER A 148 -0.90 -12.36 7.21
C SER A 148 -0.89 -11.35 6.07
N ALA A 149 -1.95 -11.31 5.25
CA ALA A 149 -2.08 -10.31 4.18
C ALA A 149 -1.91 -8.89 4.73
N HIS A 150 -2.51 -8.60 5.88
CA HIS A 150 -2.37 -7.32 6.57
C HIS A 150 -0.93 -7.03 7.00
N ASP A 151 -0.25 -8.01 7.58
CA ASP A 151 1.13 -7.86 8.08
C ASP A 151 2.11 -7.61 6.94
N ARG A 152 1.98 -8.36 5.84
CA ARG A 152 2.83 -8.20 4.65
C ARG A 152 2.62 -6.83 4.01
N THR A 153 1.38 -6.37 3.87
CA THR A 153 1.10 -5.01 3.36
C THR A 153 1.75 -3.96 4.25
N ALA A 154 1.53 -3.99 5.56
CA ALA A 154 2.11 -3.03 6.50
C ALA A 154 3.65 -3.03 6.43
N PHE A 155 4.26 -4.22 6.34
CA PHE A 155 5.70 -4.38 6.24
C PHE A 155 6.27 -3.74 4.97
N VAL A 156 5.67 -4.00 3.81
CA VAL A 156 6.13 -3.43 2.53
C VAL A 156 5.98 -1.91 2.53
N LEU A 157 4.82 -1.39 2.97
CA LEU A 157 4.59 0.04 3.03
C LEU A 157 5.63 0.77 3.90
N ARG A 158 5.96 0.23 5.09
CA ARG A 158 6.96 0.88 5.96
C ARG A 158 8.39 0.65 5.49
N PHE A 159 8.80 -0.61 5.30
CA PHE A 159 10.22 -0.95 5.18
C PHE A 159 10.75 -0.94 3.75
N PHE A 160 9.86 -1.02 2.75
CA PHE A 160 10.27 -1.05 1.34
C PHE A 160 9.93 0.26 0.63
N GLU A 161 8.74 0.81 0.89
CA GLU A 161 8.33 2.11 0.35
C GLU A 161 8.79 3.29 1.20
N GLY A 162 9.22 3.06 2.45
CA GLY A 162 9.69 4.12 3.34
C GLY A 162 8.58 5.07 3.78
N LEU A 163 7.32 4.62 3.82
CA LEU A 163 6.21 5.48 4.23
C LEU A 163 6.25 5.76 5.74
N GLU A 164 5.82 6.96 6.11
CA GLU A 164 5.66 7.37 7.50
C GLU A 164 4.59 6.56 8.22
N LEU A 165 4.68 6.49 9.56
CA LEU A 165 3.69 5.75 10.36
C LEU A 165 2.26 6.25 10.15
N THR A 166 2.09 7.56 9.95
CA THR A 166 0.82 8.22 9.65
C THR A 166 0.25 7.79 8.30
N ASP A 167 1.11 7.71 7.27
CA ASP A 167 0.72 7.29 5.92
C ASP A 167 0.36 5.80 5.87
N VAL A 168 1.14 4.95 6.55
CA VAL A 168 0.84 3.52 6.68
C VAL A 168 -0.49 3.32 7.42
N ALA A 169 -0.72 4.06 8.50
CA ALA A 169 -1.97 4.03 9.26
C ALA A 169 -3.17 4.42 8.39
N GLY A 170 -3.05 5.52 7.62
CA GLY A 170 -4.06 5.98 6.69
C GLY A 170 -4.36 4.96 5.59
N ALA A 171 -3.33 4.39 4.98
CA ALA A 171 -3.48 3.38 3.92
C ALA A 171 -4.13 2.08 4.42
N LEU A 172 -3.90 1.71 5.68
CA LEU A 172 -4.47 0.50 6.29
C LEU A 172 -5.82 0.73 6.96
N GLY A 173 -6.21 1.98 7.23
CA GLY A 173 -7.45 2.35 7.91
C GLY A 173 -7.43 2.02 9.42
N ILE A 174 -6.28 2.16 10.08
CA ILE A 174 -6.10 1.89 11.51
C ILE A 174 -5.39 3.07 12.19
N SER A 175 -5.41 3.15 13.53
CA SER A 175 -4.74 4.26 14.23
C SER A 175 -3.20 4.17 14.15
N VAL A 176 -2.52 5.32 14.23
CA VAL A 176 -1.05 5.41 14.24
C VAL A 176 -0.46 4.57 15.39
N SER A 177 -1.04 4.67 16.58
CA SER A 177 -0.66 3.89 17.76
C SER A 177 -0.77 2.37 17.52
N THR A 178 -1.83 1.93 16.81
CA THR A 178 -1.99 0.52 16.43
C THR A 178 -0.95 0.11 15.40
N THR A 179 -0.74 0.93 14.37
CA THR A 179 0.27 0.70 13.32
C THR A 179 1.66 0.53 13.90
N LYS A 180 2.06 1.40 14.84
CA LYS A 180 3.34 1.32 15.55
C LYS A 180 3.53 -0.01 16.27
N ARG A 181 2.57 -0.40 17.14
CA ARG A 181 2.60 -1.69 17.85
C ARG A 181 2.65 -2.87 16.87
N HIS A 182 1.90 -2.76 15.78
CA HIS A 182 1.79 -3.81 14.77
C HIS A 182 3.10 -4.01 14.01
N LEU A 183 3.74 -2.93 13.56
CA LEU A 183 5.04 -2.97 12.87
C LEU A 183 6.16 -3.52 13.73
N VAL A 184 6.21 -3.17 15.02
CA VAL A 184 7.19 -3.77 15.96
C VAL A 184 7.03 -5.28 16.05
N ARG A 185 5.79 -5.77 16.13
CA ARG A 185 5.51 -7.22 16.16
C ARG A 185 5.91 -7.89 14.86
N ILE A 186 5.59 -7.28 13.72
CA ILE A 186 5.96 -7.82 12.40
C ILE A 186 7.48 -7.88 12.27
N TRP A 187 8.18 -6.79 12.60
CA TRP A 187 9.63 -6.71 12.53
C TRP A 187 10.28 -7.85 13.32
N ARG A 188 9.89 -8.00 14.60
CA ARG A 188 10.39 -9.09 15.46
C ARG A 188 10.16 -10.47 14.83
N ARG A 189 8.98 -10.69 14.25
CA ARG A 189 8.64 -11.96 13.59
C ARG A 189 9.50 -12.21 12.34
N VAL A 190 9.65 -11.20 11.49
CA VAL A 190 10.46 -11.29 10.27
C VAL A 190 11.92 -11.54 10.65
N THR A 191 12.49 -10.79 11.58
CA THR A 191 13.88 -10.96 12.02
C THR A 191 14.16 -12.38 12.53
N VAL A 192 13.25 -12.96 13.33
CA VAL A 192 13.39 -14.35 13.81
C VAL A 192 13.29 -15.37 12.66
N LEU A 193 12.45 -15.12 11.66
CA LEU A 193 12.33 -16.00 10.50
C LEU A 193 13.56 -15.91 9.60
N VAL A 194 14.09 -14.71 9.38
CA VAL A 194 15.28 -14.47 8.56
C VAL A 194 16.53 -15.03 9.24
N SER A 195 16.67 -14.90 10.56
CA SER A 195 17.83 -15.47 11.29
C SER A 195 17.89 -17.00 11.27
N ARG A 196 16.83 -17.68 10.80
CA ARG A 196 16.76 -19.13 10.64
C ARG A 196 16.94 -19.58 9.19
N ALA A 197 17.16 -18.64 8.26
CA ALA A 197 17.35 -18.90 6.85
C ALA A 197 18.84 -18.63 6.48
N PRO A 198 19.67 -19.68 6.32
CA PRO A 198 21.09 -19.51 6.00
C PRO A 198 21.31 -18.77 4.68
N GLU A 199 20.37 -18.88 3.73
CA GLU A 199 20.42 -18.20 2.43
C GLU A 199 20.32 -16.68 2.54
N LEU A 200 19.89 -16.15 3.70
CA LEU A 200 19.72 -14.72 3.94
C LEU A 200 20.81 -14.11 4.83
N GLU A 201 21.77 -14.92 5.31
CA GLU A 201 22.79 -14.49 6.27
C GLU A 201 23.59 -13.29 5.74
N THR A 202 24.01 -13.34 4.48
CA THR A 202 24.73 -12.25 3.78
C THR A 202 23.93 -10.95 3.67
N TYR A 203 22.59 -11.01 3.75
CA TYR A 203 21.70 -9.86 3.56
C TYR A 203 21.14 -9.29 4.88
N LEU A 204 21.31 -10.01 6.00
CA LEU A 204 20.89 -9.56 7.33
C LEU A 204 21.39 -8.16 7.73
N PRO A 205 22.65 -7.75 7.45
CA PRO A 205 23.12 -6.42 7.81
C PRO A 205 22.33 -5.29 7.14
N ARG A 206 21.90 -5.50 5.88
CA ARG A 206 21.08 -4.52 5.12
C ARG A 206 19.65 -4.46 5.67
N LEU A 207 19.07 -5.60 6.03
CA LEU A 207 17.77 -5.64 6.70
C LEU A 207 17.85 -4.92 8.06
N ALA A 208 18.89 -5.15 8.85
CA ALA A 208 19.10 -4.45 10.12
C ALA A 208 19.41 -2.94 9.96
N GLN A 209 19.85 -2.48 8.79
CA GLN A 209 19.97 -1.05 8.47
C GLN A 209 18.60 -0.43 8.16
N MET A 210 17.67 -1.16 7.55
CA MET A 210 16.28 -0.69 7.34
C MET A 210 15.54 -0.42 8.66
N GLU A 211 15.89 -1.14 9.75
CA GLU A 211 15.41 -0.82 11.11
C GLU A 211 16.02 0.48 11.65
N ARG A 212 17.32 0.69 11.37
CA ARG A 212 18.12 1.77 11.95
C ARG A 212 18.00 3.09 11.19
N GLY A 213 17.56 3.06 9.93
CA GLY A 213 17.44 4.23 9.06
C GLY A 213 16.58 5.34 9.64
N GLU A 214 15.59 5.04 10.49
CA GLU A 214 14.71 6.06 11.09
C GLU A 214 14.21 5.77 12.52
N ASN A 215 14.44 4.59 13.12
CA ASN A 215 13.44 4.11 14.10
C ASN A 215 13.89 3.73 15.51
N LYS A 216 15.13 4.00 15.95
CA LYS A 216 15.54 3.63 17.32
C LYS A 216 15.46 4.77 18.36
N GLN A 217 15.65 6.03 17.93
CA GLN A 217 15.61 7.18 18.84
C GLN A 217 14.26 7.92 18.79
N GLU A 218 13.67 8.13 17.62
CA GLU A 218 12.36 8.78 17.47
C GLU A 218 11.24 7.95 18.12
N ILE A 219 11.17 6.64 17.84
CA ILE A 219 10.20 5.76 18.51
C ILE A 219 10.33 5.80 20.04
N LYS A 220 11.55 5.89 20.60
CA LYS A 220 11.77 5.93 22.06
C LYS A 220 11.52 7.31 22.68
N GLN A 221 11.86 8.40 21.99
CA GLN A 221 11.69 9.77 22.49
C GLN A 221 10.22 10.22 22.41
N GLU A 222 9.49 9.82 21.37
CA GLU A 222 8.09 10.18 21.17
C GLU A 222 7.13 9.36 22.07
N ILE A 223 7.53 8.16 22.51
CA ILE A 223 6.82 7.40 23.57
C ILE A 223 6.87 8.13 24.92
N ARG A 224 7.82 9.04 25.14
CA ARG A 224 7.98 9.75 26.41
C ARG A 224 7.15 11.03 26.50
N GLN A 225 6.57 11.52 25.39
CA GLN A 225 5.96 12.85 25.32
C GLN A 225 4.43 12.87 25.10
N GLU A 226 3.74 11.74 25.01
CA GLU A 226 2.26 11.77 24.98
C GLU A 226 1.70 12.03 26.40
N PRO A 227 0.93 13.11 26.62
CA PRO A 227 0.23 13.31 27.88
C PRO A 227 -0.86 12.25 28.02
N LYS A 228 -0.98 11.67 29.21
CA LYS A 228 -2.11 10.81 29.60
C LYS A 228 -3.40 11.61 29.41
N GLN A 229 -4.14 11.37 28.34
CA GLN A 229 -5.54 11.75 28.30
C GLN A 229 -6.29 10.79 29.21
N GLU A 230 -6.68 11.30 30.38
CA GLU A 230 -7.59 10.64 31.31
C GLU A 230 -8.94 10.35 30.63
N PRO A 231 -9.59 9.21 30.92
CA PRO A 231 -10.93 8.94 30.42
C PRO A 231 -11.93 9.89 31.11
N GLY A 232 -12.42 10.88 30.34
CA GLY A 232 -13.48 11.79 30.75
C GLY A 232 -14.80 11.05 30.98
N GLN A 233 -15.23 11.09 32.25
CA GLN A 233 -16.60 11.29 32.75
C GLN A 233 -17.76 10.93 31.81
N GLU A 234 -18.48 9.86 32.17
CA GLU A 234 -19.85 9.59 31.70
C GLU A 234 -20.79 10.73 32.10
N PRO A 235 -21.65 11.25 31.20
CA PRO A 235 -22.67 12.20 31.57
C PRO A 235 -23.86 11.51 32.26
N GLY A 236 -24.15 12.05 33.45
CA GLY A 236 -25.25 11.75 34.37
C GLY A 236 -26.55 11.25 33.78
N GLN A 237 -27.04 10.16 34.38
CA GLN A 237 -28.45 9.86 34.49
C GLN A 237 -29.09 10.86 35.46
N GLU A 238 -29.99 11.72 34.99
CA GLU A 238 -30.99 12.32 35.89
C GLU A 238 -32.30 12.64 35.16
N ASN A 239 -33.35 12.00 35.69
CA ASN A 239 -34.76 12.36 35.75
C ASN A 239 -35.53 12.80 34.49
N SER A 240 -36.50 11.96 34.13
CA SER A 240 -37.83 12.46 33.75
C SER A 240 -38.91 11.60 34.39
N GLN A 241 -39.15 11.82 35.69
CA GLN A 241 -40.50 11.68 36.24
C GLN A 241 -41.40 12.70 35.53
N LYS A 242 -42.44 12.22 34.88
CA LYS A 242 -43.60 13.06 34.53
C LYS A 242 -44.87 12.26 34.78
N ASP A 243 -45.54 12.66 35.86
CA ASP A 243 -46.97 12.50 36.07
C ASP A 243 -47.78 12.69 34.78
N ARG A 244 -48.77 11.82 34.57
CA ARG A 244 -50.18 12.22 34.44
C ARG A 244 -51.09 10.99 34.38
N ARG A 245 -51.98 10.96 35.37
CA ARG A 245 -53.40 10.54 35.36
C ARG A 245 -53.92 9.82 34.12
#